data_AF-A0A920JUY6-F1
#
_entry.id   AF-A0A920JUY6-F1
#
_cell.length_a   1.000
_cell.length_b   1.000
_cell.length_c   1.000
_cell.angle_alpha   90.00
_cell.angle_beta   90.00
_cell.angle_gamma   90.00
#
_symmetry.space_group_name_H-M   'P 1'
#
loop_
_entity.id
_entity.type
_entity.pdbx_description
1 polymer ?
#
loop_
_entity_poly.entity_id
_entity_poly.type
_entity_poly.pdbx_seq_one_letter_code
_entity_poly.pdbx_strand_id
1 'polypeptide(L)'
;MIRFLIIQCIFYGSGMGNPSLHDHVNLPILVAGGKNTGLRGGRHIRYSKGTPLANLHLTLLDRVGVQLESFQDSTDKVETLFDYVPV
;
A
#
# COMPACT_ATOMS: atom_id res chain seq x y z
N MET A 1 -27.34 -11.55 -12.31
CA MET A 1 -26.24 -10.58 -12.21
C MET A 1 -25.52 -10.83 -10.89
N ILE A 2 -24.34 -11.46 -10.90
CA ILE A 2 -23.63 -11.82 -9.67
C ILE A 2 -22.87 -10.57 -9.18
N ARG A 3 -23.28 -10.02 -8.05
CA ARG A 3 -22.54 -8.96 -7.34
C ARG A 3 -21.71 -9.61 -6.24
N PHE A 4 -20.40 -9.73 -6.46
CA PHE A 4 -19.48 -10.01 -5.37
C PHE A 4 -19.26 -8.73 -4.58
N LEU A 5 -19.70 -8.71 -3.32
CA LEU A 5 -19.45 -7.62 -2.38
C LEU A 5 -18.05 -7.79 -1.74
N ILE A 6 -17.02 -8.04 -2.57
CA ILE A 6 -15.66 -8.28 -2.09
C ILE A 6 -14.82 -7.05 -2.41
N ILE A 7 -14.40 -6.37 -1.36
CA ILE A 7 -13.35 -5.34 -1.39
C ILE A 7 -12.00 -6.06 -1.57
N GLN A 8 -11.55 -6.20 -2.82
CA GLN A 8 -10.24 -6.80 -3.13
C GLN A 8 -9.16 -5.73 -3.31
N CYS A 9 -8.12 -5.80 -2.47
CA CYS A 9 -6.84 -5.14 -2.64
C CYS A 9 -5.76 -6.21 -2.84
N ILE A 10 -4.93 -6.03 -3.86
CA ILE A 10 -3.79 -6.89 -4.17
C ILE A 10 -2.53 -6.07 -3.91
N PHE A 11 -1.65 -6.62 -3.09
CA PHE A 11 -0.29 -6.13 -2.86
C PHE A 11 0.66 -7.12 -3.53
N TYR A 12 1.53 -6.63 -4.41
CA TYR A 12 2.49 -7.46 -5.12
C TYR A 12 3.81 -6.71 -5.30
N GLY A 13 4.94 -7.37 -5.06
CA GLY A 13 6.24 -6.74 -5.19
C GLY A 13 7.35 -7.49 -4.47
N SER A 14 8.49 -6.81 -4.34
CA SER A 14 9.66 -7.32 -3.62
C SER A 14 9.88 -6.54 -2.32
N GLY A 15 10.31 -7.26 -1.28
CA GLY A 15 10.85 -6.65 -0.06
C GLY A 15 12.24 -6.04 -0.25
N MET A 16 12.89 -6.23 -1.40
CA MET A 16 14.22 -5.68 -1.71
C MET A 16 14.19 -4.75 -2.92
N GLY A 17 14.86 -3.60 -2.80
CA GLY A 17 15.01 -2.63 -3.88
C GLY A 17 16.21 -2.94 -4.76
N ASN A 18 17.38 -3.12 -4.14
CA ASN A 18 18.59 -3.61 -4.79
C ASN A 18 18.95 -5.02 -4.27
N PRO A 19 18.73 -6.08 -5.08
CA PRO A 19 19.04 -7.45 -4.69
C PRO A 19 20.52 -7.68 -4.39
N SER A 20 21.44 -6.97 -5.07
CA SER A 20 22.89 -7.14 -4.84
C SER A 20 23.33 -6.61 -3.47
N LEU A 21 22.63 -5.60 -2.94
CA LEU A 21 22.91 -5.04 -1.61
C LEU A 21 22.00 -5.60 -0.52
N HIS A 22 21.01 -6.42 -0.89
CA HIS A 22 19.93 -6.87 -0.01
C HIS A 22 19.27 -5.71 0.76
N ASP A 23 19.10 -4.56 0.10
CA ASP A 23 18.55 -3.38 0.74
C ASP A 23 17.02 -3.35 0.72
N HIS A 24 16.44 -2.67 1.71
CA HIS A 24 15.01 -2.51 1.87
C HIS A 24 14.55 -1.09 1.48
N VAL A 25 15.22 -0.47 0.49
CA VAL A 25 15.00 0.92 0.09
C VAL A 25 14.47 0.99 -1.33
N ASN A 26 13.55 1.93 -1.62
CA ASN A 26 13.00 2.13 -2.98
C ASN A 26 12.41 0.84 -3.59
N LEU A 27 11.54 0.21 -2.81
CA LEU A 27 10.99 -1.11 -3.10
C LEU A 27 10.07 -1.10 -4.33
N PRO A 28 10.15 -2.11 -5.22
CA PRO A 28 9.25 -2.24 -6.36
C PRO A 28 7.92 -2.85 -5.89
N ILE A 29 6.96 -1.99 -5.53
CA ILE A 29 5.65 -2.37 -5.00
C ILE A 29 4.53 -1.93 -5.95
N LEU A 30 3.64 -2.86 -6.27
CA LEU A 30 2.37 -2.64 -6.94
C LEU A 30 1.22 -2.84 -5.97
N VAL A 31 0.33 -1.87 -5.91
CA VAL A 31 -0.97 -2.00 -5.24
C VAL A 31 -2.07 -1.86 -6.28
N ALA A 32 -2.93 -2.87 -6.36
CA ALA A 32 -4.09 -2.88 -7.24
C ALA A 32 -5.36 -3.13 -6.43
N GLY A 33 -6.47 -2.54 -6.85
CA GLY A 33 -7.73 -2.68 -6.15
C GLY A 33 -8.89 -2.22 -7.01
N GLY A 34 -10.06 -2.84 -6.79
CA GLY A 34 -11.28 -2.42 -7.46
C GLY A 34 -11.81 -1.10 -6.90
N LYS A 35 -12.60 -0.35 -7.66
CA LYS A 35 -13.17 0.97 -7.30
C LYS A 35 -13.85 1.03 -5.91
N ASN A 36 -14.34 -0.10 -5.41
CA ASN A 36 -15.02 -0.19 -4.11
C ASN A 36 -14.05 -0.17 -2.92
N THR A 37 -12.79 -0.55 -3.12
CA THR A 37 -11.69 -0.05 -2.30
C THR A 37 -11.47 1.35 -2.85
N GLY A 38 -11.51 2.45 -2.14
CA GLY A 38 -11.32 3.78 -2.76
C GLY A 38 -9.90 4.04 -3.31
N LEU A 39 -9.18 3.02 -3.78
CA LEU A 39 -7.89 3.14 -4.44
C LEU A 39 -8.03 3.87 -5.78
N ARG A 40 -7.13 4.81 -6.01
CA ARG A 40 -6.95 5.46 -7.31
C ARG A 40 -5.67 4.95 -7.95
N GLY A 41 -5.82 4.07 -8.94
CA GLY A 41 -4.70 3.52 -9.72
C GLY A 41 -4.13 4.52 -10.73
N GLY A 42 -3.22 4.06 -11.59
CA GLY A 42 -2.62 4.88 -12.65
C GLY A 42 -1.62 5.94 -12.14
N ARG A 43 -1.07 5.74 -10.94
CA ARG A 43 -0.14 6.66 -10.29
C ARG A 43 1.13 5.93 -9.89
N HIS A 44 2.25 6.63 -9.94
CA HIS A 44 3.49 6.21 -9.28
C HIS A 44 3.70 7.12 -8.07
N ILE A 45 3.62 6.53 -6.87
CA ILE A 45 3.71 7.26 -5.60
C ILE A 45 5.07 6.98 -4.99
N ARG A 46 5.80 8.03 -4.64
CA ARG A 46 7.07 7.94 -3.93
C ARG A 46 6.93 8.55 -2.55
N TYR A 47 7.13 7.75 -1.52
CA TYR A 47 7.18 8.21 -0.15
C TYR A 47 8.55 8.77 0.23
N SER A 48 8.60 9.48 1.35
CA SER A 48 9.85 10.01 1.93
C SER A 48 10.87 8.89 2.14
N LYS A 49 12.15 9.25 2.04
CA LYS A 49 13.23 8.29 2.27
C LYS A 49 13.15 7.78 3.71
N GLY A 50 13.20 6.46 3.89
CA GLY A 50 13.13 5.83 5.21
C GLY A 50 11.71 5.55 5.70
N THR A 51 10.65 5.84 4.92
CA THR A 51 9.30 5.37 5.24
C THR A 51 9.29 3.84 5.31
N PRO A 52 8.92 3.22 6.45
CA PRO A 52 8.84 1.78 6.57
C PRO A 52 7.79 1.19 5.64
N LEU A 53 8.09 0.04 5.00
CA LEU A 53 7.11 -0.68 4.20
C LEU A 53 5.90 -1.11 5.06
N ALA A 54 6.11 -1.35 6.35
CA ALA A 54 5.07 -1.65 7.31
C ALA A 54 3.96 -0.59 7.37
N ASN A 55 4.25 0.69 7.13
CA ASN A 55 3.23 1.75 7.06
C ASN A 55 2.22 1.48 5.94
N LEU A 56 2.69 0.97 4.80
CA LEU A 56 1.84 0.58 3.68
C LEU A 56 0.99 -0.65 4.03
N HIS A 57 1.57 -1.67 4.69
CA HIS A 57 0.80 -2.82 5.16
C HIS A 57 -0.30 -2.43 6.15
N LEU A 58 0.03 -1.61 7.15
CA LEU A 58 -0.94 -1.12 8.15
C LEU A 58 -2.10 -0.38 7.48
N THR A 59 -1.80 0.44 6.47
CA THR A 59 -2.79 1.19 5.68
C THR A 59 -3.70 0.27 4.86
N LEU A 60 -3.16 -0.80 4.27
CA LEU A 60 -3.94 -1.77 3.51
C LEU A 60 -4.80 -2.66 4.42
N LEU A 61 -4.29 -3.07 5.58
CA LEU A 61 -5.03 -3.85 6.59
C LEU A 61 -6.24 -3.06 7.10
N ASP A 62 -6.03 -1.80 7.47
CA ASP A 62 -7.09 -0.89 7.89
C ASP A 62 -8.18 -0.77 6.80
N ARG A 63 -7.76 -0.71 5.53
CA ARG A 63 -8.68 -0.59 4.39
C ARG A 63 -9.59 -1.79 4.20
N VAL A 64 -9.10 -2.99 4.49
CA VAL A 64 -9.87 -4.23 4.35
C VAL A 64 -10.63 -4.59 5.63
N GLY A 65 -10.63 -3.70 6.64
CA GLY A 65 -11.39 -3.84 7.88
C GLY A 65 -10.61 -4.47 9.03
N VAL A 66 -9.30 -4.69 8.89
CA VAL A 66 -8.42 -5.17 9.96
C VAL A 66 -7.76 -3.97 10.63
N GLN A 67 -8.40 -3.47 11.69
CA GLN A 67 -7.91 -2.30 12.43
C GLN A 67 -6.86 -2.72 13.46
N LEU A 68 -5.62 -2.27 13.26
CA LEU A 68 -4.50 -2.46 14.17
C LEU A 68 -3.94 -1.10 14.56
N GLU A 69 -3.42 -0.98 15.78
CA GLU A 69 -2.70 0.23 16.22
C GLU A 69 -1.31 0.33 15.59
N SER A 70 -0.65 -0.81 15.35
CA SER A 70 0.66 -0.90 14.71
C SER A 70 0.85 -2.24 14.00
N PHE A 71 1.82 -2.31 13.09
CA PHE A 71 2.23 -3.54 12.41
C PHE A 71 3.75 -3.51 12.21
N GLN A 72 4.50 -4.50 12.72
CA GLN A 72 5.97 -4.53 12.70
C GLN A 72 6.60 -3.19 13.14
N ASP A 73 7.45 -2.61 12.31
CA ASP A 73 8.16 -1.34 12.52
C ASP A 73 7.39 -0.14 11.97
N SER A 74 6.06 -0.25 11.79
CA SER A 74 5.24 0.85 11.32
C SER A 74 5.29 2.02 12.29
N THR A 75 5.50 3.22 11.77
CA THR A 75 5.44 4.47 12.55
C THR A 75 4.13 5.21 12.38
N ASP A 76 3.47 5.04 11.23
CA ASP A 76 2.16 5.62 10.91
C ASP A 76 1.54 4.91 9.67
N LYS A 77 0.36 5.33 9.23
CA LYS A 77 -0.22 4.96 7.93
C LYS A 77 0.39 5.81 6.81
N VAL A 78 0.36 5.32 5.57
CA VAL A 78 0.77 6.09 4.40
C VAL A 78 -0.36 6.97 3.90
N GLU A 79 -0.05 8.23 3.62
CA GLU A 79 -0.97 9.18 3.02
C GLU A 79 -1.06 8.98 1.49
N THR A 80 -1.99 9.65 0.81
CA THR A 80 -2.12 9.76 -0.65
C THR A 80 -2.49 8.48 -1.42
N LEU A 81 -2.31 7.29 -0.84
CA LEU A 81 -2.66 6.02 -1.48
C LEU A 81 -4.14 5.96 -1.87
N PHE A 82 -5.01 6.51 -1.03
CA PHE A 82 -6.45 6.54 -1.23
C PHE A 82 -7.02 7.94 -1.52
N ASP A 83 -6.21 8.98 -1.36
CA ASP A 83 -6.68 10.35 -1.49
C ASP A 83 -6.90 10.73 -2.96
N TYR A 84 -7.77 11.72 -3.14
CA TYR A 84 -7.96 12.39 -4.41
C TYR A 84 -6.79 13.34 -4.66
N VAL A 85 -6.08 13.17 -5.77
CA VAL A 85 -5.12 14.15 -6.26
C VAL A 85 -5.79 14.86 -7.44
N PRO A 86 -6.12 16.17 -7.33
CA PRO A 86 -6.59 16.93 -8.47
C PRO A 86 -5.49 16.97 -9.52
N VAL A 87 -5.85 16.58 -10.75
CA VAL A 87 -5.05 16.85 -11.95
C VAL A 87 -5.25 18.29 -12.41
#